data_AF-W1XS12-F1
#
_entry.id   AF-W1XS12-F1
#
_cell.length_a   1.000
_cell.length_b   1.000
_cell.length_c   1.000
_cell.angle_alpha   90.00
_cell.angle_beta   90.00
_cell.angle_gamma   90.00
#
_symmetry.space_group_name_H-M   'P 1'
#
loop_
_entity.id
_entity.type
_entity.pdbx_description
1 polymer ?
#
loop_
_entity_poly.entity_id
_entity_poly.type
_entity_poly.pdbx_seq_one_letter_code
_entity_poly.pdbx_strand_id
1 'polypeptide(L)'
;LTLREIHRFNNGLHSQNGYVTWNVDSLESAIRLGLNKVCEEGIRIDSIGIDTWGVDFVLLDQQGQRVGLPVAYRDSRSNGLMAQAQQQLGKR
;
A
#
# COMPACT_ATOMS: atom_id res chain seq x y z
N LEU A 1 11.84 -23.29 -12.04
CA LEU A 1 11.90 -22.09 -11.16
C LEU A 1 11.72 -22.56 -9.72
N THR A 2 12.55 -22.10 -8.78
CA THR A 2 12.42 -22.43 -7.36
C THR A 2 12.19 -21.16 -6.56
N LEU A 3 11.19 -21.16 -5.69
CA LEU A 3 10.86 -20.03 -4.82
C LEU A 3 11.12 -20.41 -3.37
N ARG A 4 11.69 -19.49 -2.60
CA ARG A 4 11.92 -19.62 -1.17
C ARG A 4 11.32 -18.41 -0.46
N GLU A 5 10.40 -18.66 0.46
CA GLU A 5 9.87 -17.62 1.32
C GLU A 5 10.88 -17.28 2.42
N ILE A 6 11.20 -15.99 2.56
CA ILE A 6 12.12 -15.48 3.60
C ILE A 6 11.33 -14.91 4.76
N HIS A 7 10.27 -14.16 4.45
CA HIS A 7 9.47 -13.49 5.44
C HIS A 7 8.05 -13.28 4.91
N ARG A 8 7.08 -13.69 5.73
CA ARG A 8 5.66 -13.45 5.54
C ARG A 8 5.13 -12.70 6.75
N PHE A 9 4.27 -11.74 6.50
CA PHE A 9 3.62 -10.91 7.50
C PHE A 9 2.16 -10.70 7.13
N ASN A 10 1.34 -10.37 8.13
CA ASN A 10 -0.07 -10.06 7.91
C ASN A 10 -0.19 -8.69 7.23
N ASN A 11 -1.04 -8.63 6.21
CA ASN A 11 -1.43 -7.40 5.54
C ASN A 11 -2.92 -7.17 5.80
N GLY A 12 -3.28 -6.04 6.41
CA GLY A 12 -4.63 -5.79 6.88
C GLY A 12 -5.00 -4.31 6.90
N LEU A 13 -6.30 -4.07 6.84
CA LEU A 13 -6.91 -2.76 6.95
C LEU A 13 -7.13 -2.39 8.42
N HIS A 14 -7.00 -1.10 8.72
CA HIS A 14 -7.17 -0.56 10.06
C HIS A 14 -8.13 0.62 10.05
N SER A 15 -9.01 0.68 11.04
CA SER A 15 -9.84 1.85 11.28
C SER A 15 -9.04 2.92 12.04
N GLN A 16 -8.89 4.11 11.45
CA GLN A 16 -8.18 5.24 12.03
C GLN A 16 -8.98 6.52 11.79
N ASN A 17 -9.37 7.21 12.88
CA ASN A 17 -10.06 8.51 12.82
C ASN A 17 -11.30 8.53 11.91
N GLY A 18 -12.07 7.43 11.92
CA GLY A 18 -13.28 7.28 11.09
C GLY A 18 -13.02 6.82 9.66
N TYR A 19 -11.77 6.63 9.26
CA TYR A 19 -11.37 6.10 7.95
C TYR A 19 -10.90 4.65 8.04
N VAL A 20 -11.05 3.90 6.95
CA VAL A 20 -10.37 2.62 6.73
C VAL A 20 -9.05 2.87 6.00
N THR A 21 -7.94 2.45 6.59
CA THR A 21 -6.58 2.85 6.19
C THR A 21 -5.63 1.65 6.11
N TRP A 22 -4.54 1.83 5.36
CA TRP A 22 -3.40 0.92 5.38
C TRP A 22 -2.36 1.36 6.40
N ASN A 23 -1.84 0.44 7.20
CA ASN A 23 -0.69 0.74 8.05
C ASN A 23 0.61 0.60 7.25
N VAL A 24 0.88 1.58 6.37
CA VAL A 24 2.02 1.55 5.44
C VAL A 24 3.37 1.54 6.16
N ASP A 25 3.46 2.10 7.37
CA ASP A 25 4.70 2.10 8.16
C ASP A 25 5.03 0.68 8.66
N SER A 26 4.01 -0.09 9.04
CA SER A 26 4.18 -1.49 9.43
C SER A 26 4.47 -2.38 8.23
N LEU A 27 3.85 -2.11 7.07
CA LEU A 27 4.17 -2.81 5.82
C LEU A 27 5.62 -2.57 5.40
N GLU A 28 6.06 -1.30 5.42
CA GLU A 28 7.46 -0.94 5.12
C GLU A 28 8.43 -1.61 6.10
N SER A 29 8.12 -1.58 7.40
CA SER A 29 8.95 -2.22 8.42
C SER A 29 9.08 -3.74 8.20
N ALA A 30 8.00 -4.40 7.81
CA ALA A 30 8.01 -5.83 7.52
C ALA A 30 8.78 -6.15 6.23
N ILE A 31 8.65 -5.32 5.18
CA ILE A 31 9.47 -5.44 3.97
C ILE A 31 10.96 -5.30 4.31
N ARG A 32 11.34 -4.28 5.09
CA ARG A 32 12.72 -4.07 5.54
C ARG A 32 13.25 -5.26 6.35
N LEU A 33 12.42 -5.84 7.23
CA LEU A 33 12.78 -7.04 7.98
C LEU A 33 13.06 -8.24 7.04
N GLY A 34 12.23 -8.43 6.01
CA GLY A 34 12.45 -9.49 5.02
C GLY A 34 13.75 -9.30 4.24
N LEU A 35 14.04 -8.08 3.80
CA LEU A 35 15.29 -7.75 3.09
C LEU A 35 16.52 -7.94 3.99
N ASN A 36 16.46 -7.50 5.25
CA ASN A 36 17.55 -7.66 6.20
C ASN A 36 17.88 -9.14 6.45
N LYS A 37 16.88 -10.02 6.54
CA LYS A 37 17.11 -11.47 6.67
C LYS A 37 17.87 -12.06 5.48
N VAL A 38 17.58 -11.60 4.25
CA VAL A 38 18.35 -12.03 3.06
C VAL A 38 19.81 -11.60 3.17
N CYS A 39 20.05 -10.36 3.62
CA CYS A 39 21.40 -9.85 3.84
C CYS A 39 22.15 -10.62 4.94
N GLU A 40 21.47 -10.97 6.04
CA GLU A 40 22.03 -11.73 7.16
C GLU A 40 22.43 -13.16 6.75
N GLU A 41 21.73 -13.76 5.79
CA GLU A 41 22.10 -15.05 5.18
C GLU A 41 23.30 -14.95 4.21
N GLY A 42 23.84 -13.75 3.95
CA GLY A 42 24.97 -13.54 3.05
C GLY A 42 24.61 -13.72 1.57
N ILE A 43 23.32 -13.65 1.22
CA ILE A 43 22.85 -13.82 -0.16
C ILE A 43 23.02 -12.51 -0.92
N ARG A 44 23.69 -12.59 -2.08
CA ARG A 44 23.79 -11.47 -3.01
C ARG A 44 22.44 -11.24 -3.69
N ILE A 45 21.90 -10.04 -3.55
CA ILE A 45 20.66 -9.61 -4.21
C ILE A 45 21.00 -9.00 -5.56
N ASP A 46 20.56 -9.62 -6.65
CA ASP A 46 20.72 -9.06 -8.01
C ASP A 46 19.59 -8.07 -8.37
N SER A 47 18.40 -8.24 -7.81
CA SER A 47 17.24 -7.37 -8.07
C SER A 47 16.19 -7.44 -6.97
N ILE A 48 15.36 -6.40 -6.83
CA ILE A 48 14.19 -6.35 -5.93
C ILE A 48 12.98 -5.90 -6.76
N GLY A 49 11.84 -6.57 -6.58
CA GLY A 49 10.56 -6.19 -7.14
C GLY A 49 9.51 -6.02 -6.04
N ILE A 50 8.59 -5.08 -6.22
CA ILE A 50 7.43 -4.86 -5.34
C ILE A 50 6.19 -4.89 -6.22
N ASP A 51 5.25 -5.78 -5.90
CA ASP A 51 3.88 -5.73 -6.39
C ASP A 51 2.93 -5.45 -5.23
N THR A 52 1.84 -4.74 -5.52
CA THR A 52 0.78 -4.43 -4.57
C THR A 52 -0.58 -4.59 -5.25
N TRP A 53 -1.65 -4.54 -4.46
CA TRP A 53 -2.97 -4.27 -5.02
C TRP A 53 -2.98 -2.87 -5.69
N GLY A 54 -3.88 -2.69 -6.66
CA GLY A 54 -4.02 -1.42 -7.38
C GLY A 54 -4.93 -0.40 -6.68
N VAL A 55 -5.24 0.69 -7.40
CA VAL A 55 -6.15 1.80 -7.02
C VAL A 55 -5.61 2.72 -5.92
N ASP A 56 -5.13 2.14 -4.82
CA ASP A 56 -4.69 2.93 -3.66
C ASP A 56 -3.40 3.70 -3.92
N PHE A 57 -3.27 4.83 -3.23
CA PHE A 57 -2.12 5.71 -3.34
C PHE A 57 -1.84 6.41 -2.00
N VAL A 58 -0.61 6.89 -1.84
CA VAL A 58 -0.18 7.72 -0.72
C VAL A 58 0.21 9.09 -1.27
N LEU A 59 -0.37 10.16 -0.71
CA LEU A 59 -0.03 11.52 -1.10
C LEU A 59 1.25 11.96 -0.37
N LEU A 60 2.16 12.61 -1.08
CA LEU A 60 3.40 13.15 -0.54
C LEU A 60 3.48 14.65 -0.77
N ASP A 61 4.10 15.37 0.16
CA ASP A 61 4.49 16.77 -0.02
C ASP A 61 5.82 16.90 -0.77
N GLN A 62 6.30 18.13 -0.94
CA GLN A 62 7.54 18.43 -1.65
C GLN A 62 8.79 17.89 -0.92
N GLN A 63 8.70 17.60 0.38
CA GLN A 63 9.77 17.02 1.19
C GLN A 63 9.69 15.49 1.27
N GLY A 64 8.72 14.89 0.56
CA GLY A 64 8.48 13.44 0.57
C GLY A 64 7.80 12.96 1.85
N GLN A 65 7.21 13.85 2.66
CA GLN A 65 6.41 13.45 3.82
C GLN A 65 4.98 13.15 3.41
N ARG A 66 4.34 12.19 4.09
CA ARG A 66 2.94 11.83 3.82
C ARG A 66 1.99 12.98 4.15
N VAL A 67 1.06 13.24 3.24
CA VAL A 67 -0.04 14.21 3.42
C VAL A 67 -1.33 13.46 3.71
N GLY A 68 -1.81 13.56 4.96
CA GLY A 68 -3.02 12.88 5.40
C GLY A 68 -2.83 11.37 5.59
N LEU A 69 -3.96 10.64 5.65
CA LEU A 69 -3.97 9.19 5.89
C LEU A 69 -3.84 8.39 4.58
N PRO A 70 -3.16 7.23 4.59
CA PRO A 70 -3.17 6.26 3.49
C PRO A 70 -4.51 5.50 3.46
N VAL A 71 -5.58 6.21 3.11
CA VAL A 71 -6.95 5.69 3.10
C VAL A 71 -7.10 4.61 2.04
N ALA A 72 -7.63 3.45 2.44
CA ALA A 72 -7.83 2.31 1.58
C ALA A 72 -9.07 2.44 0.70
N TYR A 73 -9.07 1.77 -0.46
CA TYR A 73 -10.20 1.69 -1.39
C TYR A 73 -11.49 1.10 -0.78
N ARG A 74 -11.42 0.46 0.39
CA ARG A 74 -12.58 -0.03 1.14
C ARG A 74 -13.26 1.02 2.01
N ASP A 75 -12.66 2.20 2.12
CA ASP A 75 -13.24 3.32 2.84
C ASP A 75 -14.50 3.85 2.15
N SER A 76 -15.47 4.34 2.93
CA SER A 76 -16.75 4.80 2.42
C SER A 76 -16.71 6.19 1.77
N ARG A 77 -15.57 6.91 1.79
CA ARG A 77 -15.43 8.27 1.24
C ARG A 77 -15.84 8.44 -0.22
N SER A 78 -15.78 7.37 -1.02
CA SER A 78 -16.14 7.41 -2.44
C SER A 78 -17.59 7.02 -2.73
N ASN A 79 -18.40 6.73 -1.72
CA ASN A 79 -19.80 6.38 -1.89
C ASN A 79 -20.56 7.50 -2.62
N GLY A 80 -21.30 7.13 -3.68
CA GLY A 80 -22.06 8.07 -4.51
C GLY A 80 -21.25 8.78 -5.60
N LEU A 81 -19.92 8.90 -5.47
CA LEU A 81 -19.10 9.67 -6.41
C LEU A 81 -19.05 9.05 -7.82
N MET A 82 -19.09 7.72 -7.93
CA MET A 82 -19.13 7.05 -9.24
C MET A 82 -20.40 7.43 -10.02
N ALA A 83 -21.57 7.39 -9.37
CA ALA A 83 -22.84 7.74 -9.99
C ALA A 83 -22.86 9.21 -10.41
N GLN A 84 -22.33 10.10 -9.55
CA GLN A 84 -22.18 11.52 -9.87
C GLN A 84 -21.27 11.74 -11.09
N ALA A 85 -20.11 11.08 -11.13
CA ALA A 85 -19.16 11.21 -12.24
C ALA A 85 -19.78 10.76 -13.57
N GLN A 86 -20.51 9.63 -13.57
CA GLN A 86 -21.23 9.15 -14.75
C GLN A 86 -22.29 10.15 -15.25
N GLN A 87 -23.02 10.80 -14.33
CA GLN A 87 -24.04 11.79 -14.70
C GLN A 87 -23.44 13.07 -15.31
N GLN A 88 -22.29 13.51 -14.80
CA GLN A 88 -21.67 14.78 -15.20
C GLN A 88 -20.75 14.64 -16.43
N LEU A 89 -20.02 13.54 -16.54
CA LEU A 89 -18.97 13.34 -17.55
C LEU A 89 -19.31 12.23 -18.56
N GLY A 90 -20.19 11.30 -18.19
CA GLY A 90 -20.56 10.15 -19.01
C GLY A 90 -21.60 10.43 -20.09
N LYS A 91 -22.16 11.64 -20.13
CA LYS A 91 -23.03 12.10 -21.22
C LYS A 91 -22.17 12.67 -22.34
N ARG A 92 -21.82 11.80 -23.30
CA ARG A 92 -21.46 12.23 -24.66
C ARG A 92 -22.71 12.35 -25.50
#